data_AF-A0A961JWV1-F1
#
_entry.id   AF-A0A961JWV1-F1
#
_cell.length_a   1.000
_cell.length_b   1.000
_cell.length_c   1.000
_cell.angle_alpha   90.00
_cell.angle_beta   90.00
_cell.angle_gamma   90.00
#
_symmetry.space_group_name_H-M   'P 1'
#
loop_
_entity.id
_entity.type
_entity.pdbx_description
1 polymer ?
#
loop_
_entity_poly.entity_id
_entity_poly.type
_entity_poly.pdbx_seq_one_letter_code
_entity_poly.pdbx_strand_id
1 'polypeptide(L)'
;MDVNATLASQLYNRAQVAARPVAREASEGQPTPGEAFKAVTEDFMQTLRQGEETVQAGLVGRADPQAVVEAMAATELAVQTAVAVRDKVVEAYQEILRMPV
;
A
#
# COMPACT_ATOMS: atom_id res chain seq x y z
N MET A 1 -9.37 28.21 8.24
CA MET A 1 -8.47 27.07 8.56
C MET A 1 -9.15 25.75 8.12
N ASP A 2 -9.87 25.76 7.00
CA ASP A 2 -10.90 24.75 6.68
C ASP A 2 -10.49 23.80 5.54
N VAL A 3 -9.34 24.08 4.92
CA VAL A 3 -8.80 23.33 3.78
C VAL A 3 -8.25 21.97 4.22
N ASN A 4 -7.76 21.86 5.46
CA ASN A 4 -7.19 20.60 5.97
C ASN A 4 -8.27 19.60 6.41
N ALA A 5 -9.43 20.06 6.89
CA ALA A 5 -10.52 19.19 7.33
C ALA A 5 -11.24 18.52 6.15
N THR A 6 -11.36 19.23 5.03
CA THR A 6 -11.90 18.68 3.78
C THR A 6 -10.93 17.70 3.13
N LEU A 7 -9.62 17.98 3.15
CA LEU A 7 -8.60 17.04 2.66
C LEU A 7 -8.56 15.75 3.50
N ALA A 8 -8.60 15.89 4.82
CA ALA A 8 -8.59 14.76 5.75
C ALA A 8 -9.83 13.86 5.59
N SER A 9 -11.02 14.44 5.43
CA SER A 9 -12.25 13.66 5.21
C SER A 9 -12.27 12.95 3.85
N GLN A 10 -11.67 13.55 2.81
CA GLN A 10 -11.49 12.89 1.51
C GLN A 10 -10.52 11.72 1.56
N LEU A 11 -9.39 11.88 2.25
CA LEU A 11 -8.42 10.81 2.46
C LEU A 11 -9.01 9.69 3.31
N TYR A 12 -9.77 10.03 4.36
CA TYR A 12 -10.43 9.05 5.21
C TYR A 12 -11.50 8.24 4.45
N ASN A 13 -12.30 8.88 3.60
CA ASN A 13 -13.27 8.17 2.77
C ASN A 13 -12.59 7.24 1.76
N ARG A 14 -11.47 7.66 1.15
CA ARG A 14 -10.69 6.80 0.25
C ARG A 14 -10.06 5.61 0.99
N ALA A 15 -9.50 5.87 2.17
CA ALA A 15 -8.95 4.82 3.03
C ALA A 15 -10.03 3.84 3.50
N GLN A 16 -11.24 4.31 3.79
CA GLN A 16 -12.35 3.46 4.22
C GLN A 16 -12.88 2.56 3.09
N VAL A 17 -12.83 3.02 1.83
CA VAL A 17 -13.15 2.19 0.66
C VAL A 17 -12.09 1.11 0.43
N ALA A 18 -10.82 1.41 0.66
CA ALA A 18 -9.72 0.44 0.57
C ALA A 18 -9.65 -0.52 1.78
N ALA A 19 -10.10 -0.09 2.96
CA ALA A 19 -10.04 -0.83 4.20
C ALA A 19 -11.33 -1.60 4.53
N ARG A 20 -12.34 -1.60 3.65
CA ARG A 20 -13.50 -2.50 3.79
C ARG A 20 -13.00 -3.93 3.54
N PRO A 21 -12.90 -4.79 4.59
CA PRO A 21 -12.64 -6.19 4.35
C PRO A 21 -13.83 -6.75 3.57
N VAL A 22 -13.54 -7.68 2.66
CA VAL A 22 -14.52 -8.42 1.85
C VAL A 22 -15.45 -9.22 2.77
N ALA A 23 -16.42 -8.52 3.34
CA ALA A 23 -17.54 -9.05 4.09
C ALA A 23 -18.79 -8.34 3.56
N ARG A 24 -19.10 -8.60 2.28
CA ARG A 24 -20.40 -8.29 1.69
C ARG A 24 -20.79 -9.45 0.80
N GLU A 25 -21.57 -10.33 1.42
CA GLU A 25 -22.73 -11.03 0.89
C GLU A 25 -22.69 -11.43 -0.59
N ALA A 26 -22.80 -12.74 -0.81
CA ALA A 26 -23.18 -13.35 -2.08
C ALA A 26 -24.35 -12.59 -2.73
N SER A 27 -24.05 -11.88 -3.81
CA SER A 27 -25.02 -11.44 -4.81
C SER A 27 -24.29 -11.43 -6.14
N GLU A 28 -24.96 -12.02 -7.12
CA GLU A 28 -24.51 -12.35 -8.47
C GLU A 28 -23.84 -11.15 -9.15
N GLY A 29 -22.58 -11.31 -9.56
CA GLY A 29 -21.80 -10.28 -10.26
C GLY A 29 -20.44 -9.93 -9.63
N GLN A 30 -19.85 -10.83 -8.83
CA GLN A 30 -18.52 -10.58 -8.27
C GLN A 30 -17.42 -10.61 -9.34
N PRO A 31 -16.54 -9.60 -9.40
CA PRO A 31 -15.31 -9.72 -10.15
C PRO A 31 -14.53 -10.90 -9.59
N THR A 32 -14.13 -11.79 -10.49
CA THR A 32 -13.27 -12.91 -10.15
C THR A 32 -12.02 -12.41 -9.41
N PRO A 33 -11.37 -13.22 -8.55
CA PRO A 33 -10.13 -12.82 -7.89
C PRO A 33 -9.07 -12.26 -8.85
N GLY A 34 -9.06 -12.71 -10.11
CA GLY A 34 -8.22 -12.16 -11.18
C GLY A 34 -8.61 -10.75 -11.63
N GLU A 35 -9.89 -10.42 -11.71
CA GLU A 35 -10.37 -9.07 -12.03
C GLU A 35 -10.13 -8.09 -10.88
N ALA A 36 -10.29 -8.54 -9.64
CA ALA A 36 -9.91 -7.75 -8.47
C ALA A 36 -8.39 -7.48 -8.44
N PHE A 37 -7.58 -8.49 -8.72
CA PHE A 37 -6.12 -8.34 -8.82
C PHE A 37 -5.70 -7.41 -9.97
N LYS A 38 -6.39 -7.49 -11.11
CA LYS A 38 -6.17 -6.60 -12.25
C LYS A 38 -6.50 -5.14 -11.88
N ALA A 39 -7.62 -4.91 -11.21
CA ALA A 39 -8.01 -3.56 -10.76
C ALA A 39 -6.97 -2.97 -9.78
N VAL A 40 -6.48 -3.77 -8.83
CA VAL A 40 -5.42 -3.36 -7.90
C VAL A 40 -4.10 -3.07 -8.65
N THR A 41 -3.75 -3.89 -9.64
CA THR A 41 -2.53 -3.70 -10.43
C THR A 41 -2.61 -2.43 -11.28
N GLU A 42 -3.76 -2.16 -11.90
CA GLU A 42 -4.00 -0.94 -12.68
C GLU A 42 -3.92 0.32 -11.81
N ASP A 43 -4.50 0.28 -10.61
CA ASP A 43 -4.47 1.39 -9.64
C ASP A 43 -3.05 1.62 -9.08
N PHE A 44 -2.29 0.54 -8.86
CA PHE A 44 -0.88 0.61 -8.48
C PHE A 44 -0.02 1.25 -9.58
N MET A 45 -0.20 0.84 -10.84
CA MET A 45 0.51 1.43 -11.98
C MET A 45 0.16 2.90 -12.18
N GLN A 46 -1.09 3.29 -11.93
CA GLN A 46 -1.52 4.69 -11.96
C GLN A 46 -0.86 5.50 -10.84
N THR A 47 -0.81 4.95 -9.63
CA THR A 47 -0.15 5.58 -8.48
C THR A 47 1.35 5.74 -8.71
N LEU A 48 2.02 4.73 -9.29
CA LEU A 48 3.44 4.81 -9.66
C LEU A 48 3.71 5.96 -10.64
N ARG A 49 2.93 6.06 -11.72
CA ARG A 49 3.08 7.15 -12.70
C ARG A 49 2.89 8.52 -12.06
N GLN A 50 1.91 8.65 -11.17
CA GLN A 50 1.65 9.90 -10.46
C GLN A 50 2.77 10.23 -9.45
N GLY A 51 3.36 9.21 -8.85
CA GLY A 51 4.57 9.32 -8.04
C GLY A 51 5.78 9.77 -8.85
N GLU A 52 6.01 9.21 -10.05
CA GLU A 52 7.09 9.61 -10.96
C GLU A 52 6.97 11.09 -11.36
N GLU A 53 5.77 11.56 -11.67
CA GLU A 53 5.50 12.97 -11.99
C GLU A 53 5.84 13.90 -10.79
N THR A 54 5.47 13.46 -9.59
CA THR A 54 5.75 14.19 -8.33
C THR A 54 7.24 14.21 -8.00
N VAL A 55 7.94 13.09 -8.21
CA VAL A 55 9.39 12.97 -8.04
C VAL A 55 10.13 13.82 -9.07
N GLN A 56 9.67 13.84 -10.32
CA GLN A 56 10.22 14.70 -11.36
C GLN A 56 10.07 16.18 -10.99
N ALA A 57 8.94 16.58 -10.39
CA ALA A 57 8.75 17.92 -9.84
C ALA A 57 9.64 18.22 -8.62
N GLY A 58 9.93 17.21 -7.79
CA GLY A 58 10.81 17.32 -6.61
C GLY A 58 12.31 17.43 -6.92
N LEU A 59 12.76 16.76 -7.99
CA LEU A 59 14.15 16.79 -8.48
C LEU A 59 14.59 18.18 -8.97
N VAL A 60 13.65 19.09 -9.22
CA VAL A 60 13.91 20.51 -9.55
C VAL A 60 14.43 21.33 -8.34
N GLY A 61 14.67 20.70 -7.19
CA GLY A 61 15.53 21.24 -6.13
C GLY A 61 14.81 21.90 -4.95
N ARG A 62 13.65 21.38 -4.51
CA ARG A 62 12.91 21.90 -3.34
C ARG A 62 12.67 20.89 -2.22
N ALA A 63 13.55 19.91 -2.02
CA ALA A 63 13.39 18.98 -0.89
C ALA A 63 13.88 19.63 0.41
N ASP A 64 12.93 20.04 1.25
CA ASP A 64 13.16 20.51 2.61
C ASP A 64 13.81 19.39 3.45
N PRO A 65 14.82 19.65 4.31
CA PRO A 65 15.41 18.64 5.19
C PRO A 65 14.39 17.81 5.98
N GLN A 66 13.23 18.39 6.33
CA GLN A 66 12.14 17.63 6.94
C GLN A 66 11.56 16.55 6.02
N ALA A 67 11.44 16.82 4.72
CA ALA A 67 10.93 15.85 3.74
C ALA A 67 11.88 14.64 3.60
N VAL A 68 13.19 14.84 3.78
CA VAL A 68 14.16 13.74 3.80
C VAL A 68 13.94 12.85 5.02
N VAL A 69 13.71 13.44 6.20
CA VAL A 69 13.45 12.68 7.43
C VAL A 69 12.13 11.91 7.36
N GLU A 70 11.09 12.53 6.78
CA GLU A 70 9.80 11.86 6.55
C GLU A 70 9.93 10.67 5.59
N ALA A 71 10.68 10.85 4.50
CA ALA A 71 10.97 9.76 3.56
C ALA A 71 11.79 8.63 4.22
N MET A 72 12.74 8.95 5.11
CA MET A 72 13.48 7.95 5.87
C MET A 72 12.59 7.17 6.84
N ALA A 73 11.67 7.85 7.53
CA ALA A 73 10.70 7.19 8.42
C ALA A 73 9.76 6.24 7.65
N ALA A 74 9.29 6.66 6.46
CA ALA A 74 8.50 5.79 5.59
C ALA A 74 9.31 4.57 5.09
N THR A 75 10.59 4.77 4.80
CA THR A 75 11.50 3.68 4.38
C THR A 75 11.75 2.69 5.52
N GLU A 76 11.90 3.15 6.76
CA GLU A 76 12.08 2.28 7.92
C GLU A 76 10.88 1.33 8.11
N LEU A 77 9.66 1.85 7.99
CA LEU A 77 8.44 1.05 8.08
C LEU A 77 8.37 0.00 6.95
N ALA A 78 8.77 0.37 5.74
CA ALA A 78 8.83 -0.55 4.60
C ALA A 78 9.84 -1.68 4.84
N VAL A 79 11.03 -1.36 5.39
CA VAL A 79 12.06 -2.36 5.73
C VAL A 79 11.57 -3.31 6.84
N GLN A 80 10.96 -2.79 7.89
CA GLN A 80 10.39 -3.62 8.96
C GLN A 80 9.33 -4.59 8.42
N THR A 81 8.50 -4.12 7.50
CA THR A 81 7.48 -4.95 6.84
C THR A 81 8.13 -6.03 5.96
N ALA A 82 9.18 -5.68 5.20
CA ALA A 82 9.91 -6.64 4.37
C ALA A 82 10.58 -7.75 5.22
N VAL A 83 11.13 -7.39 6.38
CA VAL A 83 11.69 -8.36 7.33
C VAL A 83 10.59 -9.26 7.91
N ALA A 84 9.44 -8.70 8.30
CA ALA A 84 8.32 -9.50 8.80
C ALA A 84 7.81 -10.52 7.77
N VAL A 85 7.74 -10.13 6.49
CA VAL A 85 7.39 -11.04 5.40
C VAL A 85 8.45 -12.12 5.22
N ARG A 86 9.74 -11.76 5.23
CA ARG A 86 10.85 -12.73 5.16
C ARG A 86 10.76 -13.76 6.29
N ASP A 87 10.53 -13.30 7.51
CA ASP A 87 10.47 -14.18 8.69
C ASP A 87 9.27 -15.14 8.61
N LYS A 88 8.12 -14.68 8.11
CA LYS A 88 6.95 -15.55 7.86
C LYS A 88 7.19 -16.60 6.79
N VAL A 89 7.93 -16.27 5.73
CA VAL A 89 8.32 -17.25 4.71
C VAL A 89 9.26 -18.30 5.28
N VAL A 90 10.22 -17.89 6.12
CA VAL A 90 11.13 -18.81 6.80
C VAL A 90 10.38 -19.73 7.76
N GLU A 91 9.43 -19.20 8.52
CA GLU A 91 8.59 -19.99 9.43
C GLU A 91 7.78 -21.06 8.66
N ALA A 92 7.10 -20.66 7.58
CA ALA A 92 6.34 -21.60 6.74
C ALA A 92 7.22 -22.69 6.12
N TYR A 93 8.45 -22.33 5.71
CA TYR A 93 9.40 -23.32 5.18
C TYR A 93 9.86 -24.31 6.25
N GLN A 94 10.13 -23.82 7.47
CA GLN A 94 10.47 -24.69 8.60
C GLN A 94 9.30 -25.58 9.01
N GLU A 95 8.05 -25.11 8.92
CA GLU A 95 6.85 -25.90 9.20
C GLU A 95 6.69 -27.07 8.23
N ILE A 96 6.89 -26.83 6.93
CA ILE A 96 6.87 -27.88 5.90
C ILE A 96 7.94 -28.95 6.18
N LEU A 97 9.16 -28.55 6.55
CA LEU A 97 10.24 -29.49 6.87
C LEU A 97 10.06 -30.23 8.20
N ARG A 98 9.25 -29.70 9.11
CA ARG A 98 8.94 -30.30 10.41
C ARG A 98 7.76 -31.27 10.36
N MET A 99 7.01 -31.32 9.26
CA MET A 99 6.05 -32.40 9.06
C MET A 99 6.82 -33.70 8.83
N PRO A 100 6.70 -34.71 9.71
CA PRO A 100 7.19 -36.04 9.39
C PRO A 100 6.38 -36.59 8.22
N VAL A 101 7.08 -37.12 7.21
CA VAL A 101 6.49 -37.94 6.15
C VAL A 101 5.92 -39.24 6.71
#